data_AF-A0A965G3K4-F1
#
_entry.id   AF-A0A965G3K4-F1
#
_cell.length_a   1.000
_cell.length_b   1.000
_cell.length_c   1.000
_cell.angle_alpha   90.00
_cell.angle_beta   90.00
_cell.angle_gamma   90.00
#
_symmetry.space_group_name_H-M   'P 1'
#
loop_
_entity.id
_entity.type
_entity.pdbx_description
1 polymer ?
#
loop_
_entity_poly.entity_id
_entity_poly.type
_entity_poly.pdbx_seq_one_letter_code
_entity_poly.pdbx_strand_id
1 'polypeptide(L)'
;MAITDTGGGANGQSVAVSGTVSPAQTPYQSWGSGYGLSGTSAEAGADPDGDGWSNAQEYAFGLNPTNSGGSLASLTQTTNQVKITFLQRDTGGITYAVKAAATLAGGFTNNITPQLSADTNGVPAGYKKYEATLSTTNGRGFLKVEATVP
;
A
#
# COMPACT_ATOMS: atom_id res chain seq x y z
N MET A 1 -26.12 72.55 -15.67
CA MET A 1 -27.29 71.88 -16.26
C MET A 1 -26.98 70.39 -16.24
N ALA A 2 -27.67 69.64 -15.39
CA ALA A 2 -27.43 68.22 -15.19
C ALA A 2 -27.91 67.44 -16.42
N ILE A 3 -27.12 66.45 -16.88
CA ILE A 3 -27.62 65.39 -17.74
C ILE A 3 -27.71 64.12 -16.90
N THR A 4 -28.95 63.65 -16.79
CA THR A 4 -29.42 62.47 -16.07
C THR A 4 -29.00 61.19 -16.81
N ASP A 5 -28.51 60.20 -16.06
CA ASP A 5 -28.21 58.85 -16.54
C ASP A 5 -29.51 58.06 -16.81
N THR A 6 -29.60 57.45 -18.00
CA THR A 6 -30.63 56.48 -18.38
C THR A 6 -29.98 55.24 -18.97
N GLY A 7 -29.52 54.35 -18.07
CA GLY A 7 -29.68 52.91 -18.22
C GLY A 7 -29.01 52.25 -19.42
N GLY A 8 -27.79 51.77 -19.21
CA GLY A 8 -27.21 50.65 -19.95
C GLY A 8 -26.84 49.56 -18.95
N GLY A 9 -27.82 48.79 -18.49
CA GLY A 9 -27.61 47.68 -17.57
C GLY A 9 -26.63 46.68 -18.18
N ALA A 10 -25.37 46.73 -17.72
CA ALA A 10 -24.44 45.64 -17.93
C ALA A 10 -24.99 44.44 -17.17
N ASN A 11 -25.83 43.65 -17.84
CA ASN A 11 -26.11 42.29 -17.43
C ASN A 11 -24.79 41.54 -17.58
N GLY A 12 -23.91 41.67 -16.59
CA GLY A 12 -22.81 40.77 -16.37
C GLY A 12 -23.41 39.38 -16.19
N GLN A 13 -23.55 38.65 -17.30
CA GLN A 13 -23.93 37.25 -17.28
C GLN A 13 -22.72 36.52 -16.69
N SER A 14 -22.67 36.41 -15.37
CA SER A 14 -21.73 35.54 -14.69
C SER A 14 -22.10 34.11 -15.02
N VAL A 15 -21.38 33.51 -15.98
CA VAL A 15 -21.43 32.06 -16.18
C VAL A 15 -20.68 31.42 -15.02
N ALA A 16 -21.41 30.98 -14.00
CA ALA A 16 -20.85 30.15 -12.95
C ALA A 16 -20.59 28.75 -13.53
N VAL A 17 -19.38 28.50 -14.02
CA VAL A 17 -18.88 27.14 -14.19
C VAL A 17 -18.70 26.55 -12.80
N SER A 18 -19.68 25.75 -12.39
CA SER A 18 -19.56 24.91 -11.21
C SER A 18 -18.72 23.70 -11.59
N GLY A 19 -17.40 23.85 -11.55
CA GLY A 19 -16.49 22.72 -11.60
C GLY A 19 -16.31 22.18 -10.19
N THR A 20 -16.77 20.96 -9.91
CA THR A 20 -16.28 20.24 -8.74
C THR A 20 -14.82 19.90 -9.01
N VAL A 21 -13.89 20.52 -8.27
CA VAL A 21 -12.53 19.98 -8.17
C VAL A 21 -12.65 18.65 -7.42
N SER A 22 -12.43 17.54 -8.11
CA SER A 22 -12.26 16.26 -7.42
C SER A 22 -11.05 16.41 -6.50
N PRO A 23 -11.17 16.05 -5.20
CA PRO A 23 -10.01 16.07 -4.32
C PRO A 23 -8.91 15.19 -4.93
N ALA A 24 -7.65 15.61 -4.75
CA ALA A 24 -6.52 14.82 -5.22
C ALA A 24 -6.61 13.41 -4.63
N GLN A 25 -6.51 12.39 -5.48
CA GLN A 25 -6.55 10.99 -5.05
C GLN A 25 -5.41 10.72 -4.08
N THR A 26 -5.69 9.94 -3.03
CA THR A 26 -4.63 9.41 -2.18
C THR A 26 -3.74 8.45 -2.97
N PRO A 27 -2.50 8.18 -2.52
CA PRO A 27 -1.64 7.19 -3.16
C PRO A 27 -2.29 5.80 -3.31
N TYR A 28 -3.13 5.39 -2.35
CA TYR A 28 -3.92 4.16 -2.42
C TYR A 28 -5.00 4.24 -3.51
N GLN A 29 -5.78 5.32 -3.55
CA GLN A 29 -6.83 5.51 -4.57
C GLN A 29 -6.25 5.57 -5.99
N SER A 30 -5.12 6.25 -6.16
CA SER A 30 -4.43 6.33 -7.45
C SER A 30 -3.92 4.96 -7.90
N TRP A 31 -3.38 4.16 -6.97
CA TRP A 31 -3.02 2.77 -7.25
C TRP A 31 -4.23 1.94 -7.66
N GLY A 32 -5.31 1.95 -6.88
CA GLY A 32 -6.51 1.15 -7.17
C GLY A 32 -7.15 1.52 -8.51
N SER A 33 -7.22 2.82 -8.82
CA SER A 33 -7.69 3.30 -10.13
C SER A 33 -6.80 2.82 -11.28
N GLY A 34 -5.49 2.67 -11.05
CA GLY A 34 -4.56 2.12 -12.04
C GLY A 34 -4.83 0.64 -12.37
N TYR A 35 -5.41 -0.11 -11.43
CA TYR A 35 -5.91 -1.46 -11.63
C TYR A 35 -7.39 -1.51 -12.06
N GLY A 36 -8.02 -0.36 -12.29
CA GLY A 36 -9.44 -0.28 -12.68
C GLY A 36 -10.42 -0.59 -11.55
N LEU A 37 -9.98 -0.59 -10.28
CA LEU A 37 -10.86 -0.79 -9.13
C LEU A 37 -11.80 0.42 -8.98
N SER A 38 -13.08 0.15 -8.66
CA SER A 38 -14.07 1.21 -8.43
C SER A 38 -15.23 0.73 -7.55
N GLY A 39 -15.93 1.66 -6.91
CA GLY A 39 -17.02 1.32 -6.00
C GLY A 39 -16.56 0.42 -4.85
N THR A 40 -17.33 -0.61 -4.54
CA THR A 40 -17.03 -1.54 -3.43
C THR A 40 -15.78 -2.39 -3.70
N SER A 41 -15.39 -2.61 -4.97
CA SER A 41 -14.17 -3.36 -5.29
C SER A 41 -12.89 -2.56 -5.01
N ALA A 42 -12.99 -1.24 -4.83
CA ALA A 42 -11.86 -0.38 -4.46
C ALA A 42 -11.71 -0.19 -2.95
N GLU A 43 -12.54 -0.83 -2.14
CA GLU A 43 -12.43 -0.72 -0.68
C GLU A 43 -11.15 -1.40 -0.17
N ALA A 44 -10.55 -0.81 0.87
CA ALA A 44 -9.31 -1.32 1.46
C ALA A 44 -9.37 -2.79 1.89
N GLY A 45 -10.54 -3.23 2.36
CA GLY A 45 -10.79 -4.60 2.79
C GLY A 45 -11.41 -5.51 1.72
N ALA A 46 -11.66 -5.00 0.51
CA ALA A 46 -12.19 -5.83 -0.57
C ALA A 46 -11.10 -6.74 -1.15
N ASP A 47 -11.54 -7.88 -1.68
CA ASP A 47 -10.76 -8.89 -2.38
C ASP A 47 -11.53 -9.22 -3.68
N PRO A 48 -11.35 -8.41 -4.73
CA PRO A 48 -12.15 -8.53 -5.94
C PRO A 48 -11.70 -9.67 -6.87
N ASP A 49 -10.49 -10.20 -6.71
CA ASP A 49 -9.99 -11.33 -7.49
C ASP A 49 -10.08 -12.69 -6.76
N GLY A 50 -10.35 -12.67 -5.45
CA GLY A 50 -10.76 -13.83 -4.67
C GLY A 50 -9.61 -14.71 -4.18
N ASP A 51 -8.40 -14.17 -4.03
CA ASP A 51 -7.24 -14.93 -3.59
C ASP A 51 -7.00 -14.92 -2.08
N GLY A 52 -7.84 -14.17 -1.34
CA GLY A 52 -7.78 -14.03 0.11
C GLY A 52 -6.89 -12.88 0.59
N TRP A 53 -6.30 -12.09 -0.31
CA TRP A 53 -5.61 -10.85 0.03
C TRP A 53 -6.52 -9.66 -0.20
N SER A 54 -6.62 -8.80 0.81
CA SER A 54 -7.33 -7.54 0.64
C SER A 54 -6.51 -6.55 -0.18
N ASN A 55 -7.18 -5.65 -0.89
CA ASN A 55 -6.54 -4.57 -1.64
C ASN A 55 -5.52 -3.78 -0.82
N ALA A 56 -5.74 -3.57 0.49
CA ALA A 56 -4.77 -2.89 1.36
C ALA A 56 -3.48 -3.71 1.57
N GLN A 57 -3.59 -5.03 1.69
CA GLN A 57 -2.42 -5.92 1.74
C GLN A 57 -1.70 -5.94 0.41
N GLU A 58 -2.43 -6.03 -0.70
CA GLU A 58 -1.85 -6.04 -2.03
C GLU A 58 -1.15 -4.73 -2.38
N TYR A 59 -1.74 -3.61 -1.98
CA TYR A 59 -1.13 -2.29 -2.07
C TYR A 59 0.13 -2.15 -1.22
N ALA A 60 0.20 -2.78 -0.04
CA ALA A 60 1.40 -2.75 0.78
C ALA A 60 2.51 -3.64 0.20
N PHE A 61 2.16 -4.84 -0.25
CA PHE A 61 3.13 -5.88 -0.61
C PHE A 61 3.30 -6.08 -2.12
N GLY A 62 2.73 -5.22 -2.95
CA GLY A 62 2.97 -5.18 -4.40
C GLY A 62 2.33 -6.33 -5.18
N LEU A 63 1.16 -6.79 -4.74
CA LEU A 63 0.35 -7.77 -5.48
C LEU A 63 -0.58 -7.06 -6.48
N ASN A 64 -1.38 -7.83 -7.20
CA ASN A 64 -2.25 -7.34 -8.25
C ASN A 64 -3.72 -7.67 -7.90
N PRO A 65 -4.55 -6.67 -7.56
CA PRO A 65 -5.92 -6.85 -7.06
C PRO A 65 -6.92 -7.32 -8.11
N THR A 66 -6.44 -7.67 -9.31
CA THR A 66 -7.27 -8.15 -10.41
C THR A 66 -6.79 -9.48 -10.94
N ASN A 67 -5.79 -10.08 -10.29
CA ASN A 67 -5.18 -11.32 -10.72
C ASN A 67 -4.81 -12.18 -9.52
N SER A 68 -5.74 -13.07 -9.18
CA SER A 68 -5.65 -13.99 -8.06
C SER A 68 -4.27 -14.66 -7.94
N GLY A 69 -3.65 -14.51 -6.78
CA GLY A 69 -2.49 -15.27 -6.34
C GLY A 69 -1.32 -14.42 -5.86
N GLY A 70 -0.14 -15.03 -5.85
CA GLY A 70 1.06 -14.39 -5.30
C GLY A 70 1.20 -14.62 -3.79
N SER A 71 2.13 -13.90 -3.17
CA SER A 71 2.47 -14.08 -1.76
C SER A 71 2.99 -12.78 -1.19
N LEU A 72 2.43 -12.32 -0.06
CA LEU A 72 2.85 -11.08 0.59
C LEU A 72 4.31 -11.12 1.08
N ALA A 73 4.77 -12.31 1.47
CA ALA A 73 6.14 -12.56 1.90
C ALA A 73 6.53 -14.02 1.64
N SER A 74 7.83 -14.26 1.51
CA SER A 74 8.42 -15.60 1.44
C SER A 74 9.34 -15.85 2.63
N LEU A 75 9.41 -17.12 3.06
CA LEU A 75 10.28 -17.56 4.16
C LEU A 75 11.26 -18.60 3.64
N THR A 76 12.53 -18.44 3.99
CA THR A 76 13.56 -19.46 3.79
C THR A 76 14.16 -19.83 5.13
N GLN A 77 14.37 -21.13 5.36
CA GLN A 77 14.87 -21.66 6.62
C GLN A 77 16.10 -22.53 6.39
N THR A 78 17.11 -22.32 7.20
CA THR A 78 18.28 -23.18 7.37
C THR A 78 18.35 -23.66 8.82
N THR A 79 19.31 -24.50 9.15
CA THR A 79 19.56 -24.91 10.55
C THR A 79 19.91 -23.74 11.46
N ASN A 80 20.46 -22.66 10.91
CA ASN A 80 20.98 -21.54 11.70
C ASN A 80 20.20 -20.23 11.50
N GLN A 81 19.20 -20.21 10.62
CA GLN A 81 18.53 -18.97 10.24
C GLN A 81 17.12 -19.21 9.71
N VAL A 82 16.21 -18.30 10.06
CA VAL A 82 14.97 -18.06 9.33
C VAL A 82 15.06 -16.68 8.71
N LYS A 83 14.79 -16.55 7.40
CA LYS A 83 14.80 -15.28 6.68
C LYS A 83 13.44 -15.05 6.05
N ILE A 84 12.88 -13.87 6.25
CA ILE A 84 11.67 -13.39 5.58
C ILE A 84 12.05 -12.38 4.50
N THR A 85 11.43 -12.49 3.34
CA THR A 85 11.61 -11.57 2.20
C THR A 85 10.24 -11.06 1.76
N PHE A 86 10.10 -9.76 1.54
CA PHE A 86 8.82 -9.13 1.20
C PHE A 86 9.05 -7.84 0.42
N LEU A 87 8.01 -7.35 -0.26
CA LEU A 87 8.04 -6.04 -0.92
C LEU A 87 7.53 -4.96 0.05
N GLN A 88 8.15 -3.78 -0.02
CA GLN A 88 7.67 -2.57 0.63
C GLN A 88 7.42 -1.51 -0.42
N ARG A 89 6.26 -0.85 -0.34
CA ARG A 89 5.98 0.33 -1.16
C ARG A 89 6.80 1.53 -0.68
N ASP A 90 7.46 2.21 -1.61
CA ASP A 90 8.32 3.36 -1.34
C ASP A 90 7.54 4.67 -1.07
N THR A 91 6.24 4.67 -1.34
CA THR A 91 5.38 5.86 -1.27
C THR A 91 4.03 5.54 -0.64
N GLY A 92 3.34 6.58 -0.16
CA GLY A 92 2.00 6.44 0.41
C GLY A 92 1.97 6.24 1.92
N GLY A 93 3.05 6.58 2.64
CA GLY A 93 3.06 6.68 4.11
C GLY A 93 2.92 5.36 4.85
N ILE A 94 3.10 4.21 4.17
CA ILE A 94 2.99 2.90 4.77
C ILE A 94 4.19 2.68 5.69
N THR A 95 3.93 2.22 6.92
CA THR A 95 4.98 1.83 7.86
C THR A 95 5.07 0.32 7.95
N TYR A 96 6.29 -0.21 7.94
CA TYR A 96 6.56 -1.65 8.03
C TYR A 96 7.32 -1.97 9.31
N ALA A 97 6.93 -3.07 9.97
CA ALA A 97 7.65 -3.61 11.12
C ALA A 97 7.84 -5.12 10.93
N VAL A 98 9.08 -5.59 11.07
CA VAL A 98 9.35 -7.02 11.17
C VAL A 98 9.51 -7.39 12.64
N LYS A 99 8.75 -8.41 13.06
CA LYS A 99 8.78 -8.94 14.41
C LYS A 99 9.13 -10.42 14.40
N ALA A 100 9.75 -10.88 15.47
CA ALA A 100 10.18 -12.25 15.66
C ALA A 100 9.64 -12.83 16.97
N ALA A 101 9.46 -14.15 16.97
CA ALA A 101 9.08 -14.93 18.14
C ALA A 101 9.86 -16.25 18.16
N ALA A 102 10.21 -16.74 19.36
CA ALA A 102 10.80 -18.07 19.52
C ALA A 102 9.74 -19.18 19.35
N THR A 103 8.50 -18.90 19.75
CA THR A 103 7.33 -19.78 19.61
C THR A 103 6.10 -18.95 19.24
N LEU A 104 5.11 -19.57 18.59
CA LEU A 104 3.84 -18.88 18.29
C LEU A 104 3.10 -18.43 19.56
N ALA A 105 3.17 -19.21 20.63
CA ALA A 105 2.52 -18.90 21.91
C ALA A 105 3.21 -17.76 22.67
N GLY A 106 4.52 -17.56 22.48
CA GLY A 106 5.30 -16.53 23.18
C GLY A 106 5.09 -15.10 22.67
N GLY A 107 4.41 -14.94 21.53
CA GLY A 107 4.15 -13.64 20.91
C GLY A 107 5.36 -13.05 20.17
N PHE A 108 5.06 -12.10 19.28
CA PHE A 108 6.03 -11.43 18.42
C PHE A 108 6.58 -10.16 19.09
N THR A 109 7.49 -10.33 20.05
CA THR A 109 7.98 -9.22 20.89
C THR A 109 9.32 -8.63 20.43
N ASN A 110 10.10 -9.36 19.63
CA ASN A 110 11.42 -8.90 19.19
C ASN A 110 11.30 -8.19 17.85
N ASN A 111 11.81 -6.96 17.74
CA ASN A 111 11.86 -6.25 16.47
C ASN A 111 13.13 -6.61 15.70
N ILE A 112 12.99 -6.80 14.39
CA ILE A 112 14.13 -6.96 13.47
C ILE A 112 14.09 -5.80 12.47
N THR A 113 15.22 -5.13 12.29
CA THR A 113 15.34 -4.10 11.26
C THR A 113 15.56 -4.76 9.90
N PRO A 114 14.59 -4.71 8.97
CA PRO A 114 14.79 -5.25 7.64
C PRO A 114 15.85 -4.46 6.87
N GLN A 115 16.57 -5.16 6.00
CA GLN A 115 17.58 -4.60 5.10
C GLN A 115 17.07 -4.65 3.67
N LEU A 116 17.52 -3.72 2.83
CA LEU A 116 17.21 -3.75 1.40
C LEU A 116 17.85 -5.02 0.78
N SER A 117 17.07 -5.79 0.05
CA SER A 117 17.57 -6.98 -0.63
C SER A 117 18.40 -6.60 -1.86
N ALA A 118 19.50 -7.32 -2.08
CA ALA A 118 20.27 -7.20 -3.32
C ALA A 118 19.54 -7.81 -4.54
N ASP A 119 18.57 -8.69 -4.31
CA ASP A 119 17.78 -9.31 -5.38
C ASP A 119 16.61 -8.41 -5.79
N THR A 120 16.69 -7.82 -6.97
CA THR A 120 15.66 -6.94 -7.52
C THR A 120 14.70 -7.64 -8.48
N ASN A 121 14.78 -8.97 -8.63
CA ASN A 121 13.90 -9.70 -9.54
C ASN A 121 12.43 -9.61 -9.12
N GLY A 122 11.55 -9.38 -10.10
CA GLY A 122 10.10 -9.35 -9.87
C GLY A 122 9.62 -8.23 -8.95
N VAL A 123 10.40 -7.15 -8.78
CA VAL A 123 9.99 -5.98 -8.00
C VAL A 123 9.21 -5.01 -8.90
N PRO A 124 7.90 -4.79 -8.66
CA PRO A 124 7.11 -3.84 -9.43
C PRO A 124 7.55 -2.39 -9.20
N ALA A 125 7.17 -1.49 -10.10
CA ALA A 125 7.44 -0.06 -9.96
C ALA A 125 6.83 0.50 -8.66
N GLY A 126 7.59 1.30 -7.94
CA GLY A 126 7.17 1.90 -6.66
C GLY A 126 7.33 1.00 -5.44
N TYR A 127 7.91 -0.19 -5.61
CA TYR A 127 8.26 -1.11 -4.53
C TYR A 127 9.76 -1.37 -4.49
N LYS A 128 10.22 -1.81 -3.32
CA LYS A 128 11.54 -2.37 -3.09
C LYS A 128 11.43 -3.68 -2.33
N LYS A 129 12.36 -4.60 -2.58
CA LYS A 129 12.41 -5.87 -1.85
C LYS A 129 13.27 -5.71 -0.60
N TYR A 130 12.74 -6.14 0.53
CA TYR A 130 13.42 -6.15 1.81
C TYR A 130 13.54 -7.57 2.35
N GLU A 131 14.58 -7.80 3.14
CA GLU A 131 14.79 -9.05 3.85
C GLU A 131 15.15 -8.82 5.32
N ALA A 132 14.68 -9.71 6.17
CA ALA A 132 14.98 -9.70 7.59
C ALA A 132 15.30 -11.12 8.07
N THR A 133 16.29 -11.20 8.94
CA THR A 133 16.96 -12.44 9.29
C THR A 133 16.92 -12.65 10.79
N LEU A 134 16.41 -13.80 11.23
CA LEU A 134 16.51 -14.29 12.59
C LEU A 134 17.53 -15.42 12.64
N SER A 135 18.61 -15.23 13.40
CA SER A 135 19.54 -16.31 13.73
C SER A 135 18.87 -17.28 14.71
N THR A 136 19.00 -18.57 14.44
CA THR A 136 18.40 -19.66 15.23
C THR A 136 19.42 -20.77 15.47
N THR A 137 19.20 -21.64 16.44
CA THR A 137 20.12 -22.75 16.74
C THR A 137 19.66 -24.08 16.12
N ASN A 138 18.42 -24.16 15.61
CA ASN A 138 17.84 -25.38 15.01
C ASN A 138 16.82 -25.04 13.90
N GLY A 139 16.95 -23.89 13.25
CA GLY A 139 15.97 -23.37 12.28
C GLY A 139 14.64 -22.94 12.91
N ARG A 140 14.54 -22.97 14.24
CA ARG A 140 13.29 -22.68 14.96
C ARG A 140 13.17 -21.20 15.26
N GLY A 141 12.09 -20.60 14.78
CA GLY A 141 11.72 -19.22 15.05
C GLY A 141 10.61 -18.79 14.09
N PHE A 142 9.88 -17.75 14.46
CA PHE A 142 8.79 -17.21 13.66
C PHE A 142 9.11 -15.77 13.32
N LEU A 143 8.83 -15.39 12.09
CA LEU A 143 8.91 -14.02 11.60
C LEU A 143 7.54 -13.58 11.12
N LYS A 144 7.23 -12.32 11.35
CA LYS A 144 6.04 -11.65 10.82
C LYS A 144 6.44 -10.28 10.32
N VAL A 145 5.88 -9.86 9.19
CA VAL A 145 5.89 -8.47 8.75
C VAL A 145 4.49 -7.89 8.97
N GLU A 146 4.44 -6.69 9.52
CA GLU A 146 3.23 -5.87 9.66
C GLU A 146 3.39 -4.64 8.78
N ALA A 147 2.34 -4.30 8.03
CA ALA A 147 2.23 -3.05 7.28
C ALA A 147 1.04 -2.25 7.81
N THR A 148 1.24 -0.96 8.08
CA THR A 148 0.17 -0.04 8.45
C THR A 148 -0.03 0.95 7.31
N VAL A 149 -1.15 0.79 6.60
CA VAL A 149 -1.57 1.70 5.52
C VAL A 149 -2.30 2.90 6.16
N PRO A 150 -1.96 4.15 5.79
CA PRO A 150 -2.56 5.35 6.37
C PRO A 150 -3.97 5.67 5.83
#